data_AF-A0A7S1MPT9-F1
#
_entry.id   AF-A0A7S1MPT9-F1
#
_cell.length_a   1.000
_cell.length_b   1.000
_cell.length_c   1.000
_cell.angle_alpha   90.00
_cell.angle_beta   90.00
_cell.angle_gamma   90.00
#
_symmetry.space_group_name_H-M   'P 1'
#
loop_
_entity.id
_entity.type
_entity.pdbx_description
1 polymer ?
#
loop_
_entity_poly.entity_id
_entity_poly.type
_entity_poly.pdbx_seq_one_letter_code
_entity_poly.pdbx_strand_id
1 'polypeptide(L)'
;DRKDLKVLHHPKIGDGSRPEVHGCMGKVVEHQLFQFVSAFIITVNAGFAGYTSDVGMTAALMNPPEEDPTWFKSINTFFTVCYVIEICMRVWAYRKQFFVGPDWGWNALDFVLVISSVVEEIFQDLRLMVC
;
A
#
# COMPACT_ATOMS: atom_id res chain seq x y z
N ASP A 1 52.68 28.79 -2.12
CA ASP A 1 52.37 27.48 -2.73
C ASP A 1 51.27 26.78 -1.94
N ARG A 2 50.01 26.92 -2.38
CA ARG A 2 48.83 26.33 -1.73
C ARG A 2 47.95 25.66 -2.80
N LYS A 3 48.57 24.83 -3.65
CA LYS A 3 47.91 24.19 -4.80
C LYS A 3 47.53 22.73 -4.60
N ASP A 4 47.85 22.12 -3.45
CA ASP A 4 47.66 20.67 -3.27
C ASP A 4 46.63 20.29 -2.20
N LEU A 5 45.62 21.14 -1.96
CA LEU A 5 44.41 20.66 -1.29
C LEU A 5 43.62 19.84 -2.30
N LYS A 6 44.07 18.59 -2.46
CA LYS A 6 43.37 17.49 -3.13
C LYS A 6 41.89 17.64 -2.80
N VAL A 7 41.16 18.05 -3.83
CA VAL A 7 39.73 17.85 -3.96
C VAL A 7 39.52 16.40 -3.58
N LEU A 8 39.08 16.17 -2.33
CA LEU A 8 38.52 14.91 -1.87
C LEU A 8 37.26 14.76 -2.71
N HIS A 9 37.47 14.23 -3.91
CA HIS A 9 36.42 13.73 -4.75
C HIS A 9 35.91 12.52 -3.97
N HIS A 10 34.95 12.79 -3.08
CA HIS A 10 34.09 11.75 -2.58
C HIS A 10 33.64 10.99 -3.83
N PRO A 11 33.89 9.67 -3.90
CA PRO A 11 33.32 8.88 -4.97
C PRO A 11 31.84 9.22 -4.96
N LYS A 12 31.30 9.64 -6.11
CA LYS A 12 29.86 9.73 -6.28
C LYS A 12 29.37 8.31 -6.05
N ILE A 13 29.03 8.01 -4.79
CA ILE A 13 28.28 6.83 -4.38
C ILE A 13 27.16 6.82 -5.38
N GLY A 14 27.16 5.79 -6.25
CA GLY A 14 26.30 5.73 -7.42
C GLY A 14 24.94 6.23 -7.01
N ASP A 15 24.61 7.43 -7.47
CA ASP A 15 23.31 8.00 -7.25
C ASP A 15 22.38 6.97 -7.89
N GLY A 16 21.64 6.24 -7.06
CA GLY A 16 20.54 5.41 -7.50
C GLY A 16 19.47 6.37 -8.00
N SER A 17 19.78 7.04 -9.12
CA SER A 17 19.09 8.23 -9.60
C SER A 17 17.63 7.87 -9.68
N ARG A 18 16.89 8.42 -8.72
CA ARG A 18 15.46 8.18 -8.59
C ARG A 18 14.84 8.51 -9.95
N PRO A 19 14.02 7.62 -10.51
CA PRO A 19 13.45 7.83 -11.83
C PRO A 19 12.76 9.20 -11.89
N GLU A 20 13.20 10.06 -12.82
CA GLU A 20 12.75 11.45 -12.89
C GLU A 20 11.26 11.52 -13.25
N VAL A 21 10.41 11.77 -12.25
CA VAL A 21 8.96 11.76 -12.40
C VAL A 21 8.50 13.05 -13.10
N HIS A 22 8.19 12.95 -14.39
CA HIS A 22 7.76 14.10 -15.18
C HIS A 22 6.22 14.30 -15.09
N GLY A 23 5.77 15.29 -14.33
CA GLY A 23 4.37 15.74 -14.32
C GLY A 23 3.88 16.30 -12.97
N CYS A 24 2.72 16.97 -12.98
CA CYS A 24 2.08 17.49 -11.77
C CYS A 24 1.68 16.36 -10.80
N MET A 25 1.19 15.24 -11.34
CA MET A 25 0.82 14.05 -10.55
C MET A 25 2.01 13.37 -9.88
N GLY A 26 3.19 13.39 -10.51
CA GLY A 26 4.42 12.85 -9.91
C GLY A 26 4.79 13.56 -8.61
N LYS A 27 4.68 14.89 -8.61
CA LYS A 27 4.96 15.72 -7.43
C LYS A 27 3.99 15.49 -6.27
N VAL A 28 2.74 15.13 -6.56
CA VAL A 28 1.74 14.81 -5.52
C VAL A 28 2.07 13.50 -4.83
N VAL A 29 2.39 12.47 -5.60
CA VAL A 29 2.73 11.13 -5.08
C VAL A 29 4.10 11.12 -4.39
N GLU A 30 5.03 11.95 -4.84
CA GLU A 30 6.35 12.09 -4.22
C GLU A 30 6.34 12.99 -2.97
N HIS A 31 5.25 13.73 -2.73
CA HIS A 31 5.15 14.58 -1.56
C HIS A 31 5.16 13.75 -0.27
N GLN A 32 6.03 14.13 0.67
CA GLN A 32 6.22 13.38 1.92
C GLN A 32 4.92 13.19 2.71
N LEU A 33 4.02 14.17 2.68
CA LEU A 33 2.69 14.04 3.31
C LEU A 33 1.87 12.90 2.70
N PHE A 34 1.91 12.71 1.38
CA PHE A 34 1.20 11.62 0.72
C PHE A 34 1.73 10.28 1.23
N GLN A 35 3.05 10.11 1.27
CA GLN A 35 3.69 8.89 1.79
C GLN A 35 3.35 8.63 3.26
N PHE A 36 3.33 9.66 4.12
CA PHE A 36 2.94 9.51 5.53
C PHE A 36 1.48 9.15 5.70
N VAL A 37 0.59 9.75 4.92
CA VAL A 37 -0.85 9.44 4.94
C VAL A 37 -1.08 8.00 4.48
N SER A 38 -0.46 7.59 3.38
CA SER A 38 -0.49 6.20 2.90
C SER A 38 0.01 5.23 3.96
N ALA A 39 1.18 5.47 4.54
CA ALA A 39 1.75 4.62 5.59
C ALA A 39 0.85 4.53 6.84
N PHE A 40 0.22 5.65 7.22
CA PHE A 40 -0.72 5.68 8.32
C PHE A 40 -1.97 4.85 8.01
N ILE A 41 -2.56 5.01 6.82
CA ILE A 41 -3.71 4.22 6.35
C ILE A 41 -3.36 2.72 6.29
N ILE A 42 -2.18 2.36 5.80
CA ILE A 42 -1.63 0.98 5.79
C ILE A 42 -1.60 0.39 7.18
N THR A 43 -1.05 1.14 8.13
CA THR A 43 -0.91 0.67 9.51
C THR A 43 -2.27 0.47 10.18
N VAL A 44 -3.18 1.43 10.01
CA VAL A 44 -4.54 1.36 10.59
C VAL A 44 -5.34 0.22 9.96
N ASN A 45 -5.29 0.07 8.64
CA ASN A 45 -5.98 -1.01 7.94
C ASN A 45 -5.46 -2.39 8.33
N ALA A 46 -4.13 -2.57 8.41
CA ALA A 46 -3.55 -3.86 8.79
C ALA A 46 -3.98 -4.27 10.21
N GLY A 47 -4.01 -3.31 11.14
CA GLY A 47 -4.54 -3.53 12.49
C GLY A 47 -6.03 -3.88 12.48
N PHE A 48 -6.82 -3.19 11.67
CA PHE A 48 -8.26 -3.45 11.54
C PHE A 48 -8.55 -4.81 10.91
N ALA A 49 -7.88 -5.17 9.82
CA ALA A 49 -8.01 -6.48 9.15
C ALA A 49 -7.60 -7.63 10.07
N GLY A 50 -6.55 -7.46 10.87
CA GLY A 50 -6.17 -8.42 11.91
C GLY A 50 -7.24 -8.57 12.98
N TYR A 51 -7.81 -7.45 13.44
CA TYR A 51 -8.88 -7.44 14.43
C TYR A 51 -10.17 -8.10 13.93
N THR A 52 -10.63 -7.77 12.72
CA THR A 52 -11.83 -8.38 12.13
C THR A 52 -11.63 -9.87 11.88
N SER A 53 -10.43 -10.31 11.48
CA SER A 53 -10.11 -11.72 11.32
C SER A 53 -10.20 -12.51 12.64
N ASP A 54 -9.70 -11.94 13.74
CA ASP A 54 -9.74 -12.55 15.07
C ASP A 54 -11.18 -12.65 15.61
N VAL A 55 -11.95 -11.57 15.47
CA VAL A 55 -13.36 -11.54 15.87
C VAL A 55 -14.20 -12.53 15.04
N GLY A 56 -14.03 -12.52 13.72
CA GLY A 56 -14.75 -13.43 12.81
C GLY A 56 -14.40 -14.90 13.06
N MET A 57 -13.14 -15.21 13.41
CA MET A 57 -12.73 -16.56 13.78
C MET A 57 -13.39 -17.02 15.08
N THR A 58 -13.44 -16.15 16.08
CA THR A 58 -14.09 -16.45 17.37
C THR A 58 -15.59 -16.62 17.21
N ALA A 59 -16.24 -15.74 16.44
CA ALA A 59 -17.66 -15.80 16.12
C ALA A 59 -18.04 -17.09 15.36
N ALA A 60 -17.18 -17.55 14.45
CA ALA A 60 -17.38 -18.80 13.70
C ALA A 60 -17.30 -20.07 14.57
N LEU A 61 -16.62 -20.02 15.72
CA LEU A 61 -16.51 -21.14 16.66
C LEU A 61 -17.65 -21.17 17.70
N MET A 62 -18.45 -20.09 17.81
CA MET A 62 -19.60 -20.06 18.70
C MET A 62 -20.76 -20.91 18.16
N ASN A 63 -21.58 -21.46 19.07
CA ASN A 63 -22.84 -22.13 18.75
C ASN A 63 -23.99 -21.36 19.43
N PRO A 64 -24.83 -20.63 18.68
CA PRO A 64 -24.86 -20.48 17.21
C PRO A 64 -23.75 -19.54 16.68
N PRO A 65 -23.41 -19.63 15.38
CA PRO A 65 -22.48 -18.71 14.74
C PRO A 65 -23.03 -17.27 14.84
N GLU A 66 -22.23 -16.35 15.38
CA GLU A 66 -22.58 -14.93 15.38
C GLU A 66 -22.17 -14.32 14.04
N GLU A 67 -23.06 -13.55 13.42
CA GLU A 67 -22.74 -12.86 12.17
C GLU A 67 -21.94 -11.58 12.46
N ASP A 68 -20.96 -11.30 11.59
CA ASP A 68 -20.19 -10.08 11.69
C ASP A 68 -21.09 -8.84 11.55
N PRO A 69 -20.89 -7.81 12.38
CA PRO A 69 -21.71 -6.62 12.30
C PRO A 69 -21.49 -5.90 10.96
N THR A 70 -22.57 -5.39 10.36
CA THR A 70 -22.58 -4.80 9.00
C THR A 70 -21.59 -3.64 8.80
N TRP A 71 -21.23 -2.93 9.86
CA TRP A 71 -20.26 -1.84 9.81
C TRP A 71 -18.82 -2.33 9.52
N PHE A 72 -18.47 -3.58 9.87
CA PHE A 72 -17.18 -4.18 9.49
C PHE A 72 -17.00 -4.19 7.98
N LYS A 73 -18.04 -4.63 7.24
CA LYS A 73 -18.02 -4.65 5.78
C LYS A 73 -17.85 -3.26 5.20
N SER A 74 -18.58 -2.27 5.72
CA SER A 74 -18.48 -0.88 5.24
C SER A 74 -17.07 -0.29 5.42
N ILE A 75 -16.43 -0.55 6.55
CA ILE A 75 -15.06 -0.08 6.82
C ILE A 75 -14.05 -0.80 5.92
N ASN A 76 -14.19 -2.11 5.75
CA ASN A 76 -13.30 -2.90 4.89
C ASN A 76 -13.35 -2.40 3.44
N THR A 77 -14.56 -2.26 2.88
CA THR A 77 -14.74 -1.73 1.52
C THR A 77 -14.20 -0.31 1.38
N PHE A 78 -14.36 0.56 2.40
CA PHE A 78 -13.77 1.90 2.38
C PHE A 78 -12.25 1.86 2.25
N PHE A 79 -11.56 1.05 3.07
CA PHE A 79 -10.11 0.91 2.98
C PHE A 79 -9.66 0.31 1.65
N THR A 80 -10.34 -0.72 1.16
CA THR A 80 -10.08 -1.32 -0.16
C THR A 80 -10.15 -0.28 -1.28
N VAL A 81 -11.21 0.54 -1.31
CA VAL A 81 -11.35 1.61 -2.31
C VAL A 81 -10.23 2.64 -2.20
N CYS A 82 -9.88 3.06 -0.98
CA CYS A 82 -8.76 3.97 -0.76
C CYS A 82 -7.44 3.43 -1.33
N TYR A 83 -7.13 2.14 -1.11
CA TYR A 83 -5.94 1.51 -1.69
C TYR A 83 -5.98 1.44 -3.21
N VAL A 84 -7.11 1.03 -3.78
CA VAL A 84 -7.24 0.94 -5.24
C VAL A 84 -6.96 2.30 -5.87
N ILE A 85 -7.51 3.38 -5.30
CA ILE A 85 -7.27 4.74 -5.78
C ILE A 85 -5.80 5.13 -5.63
N GLU A 86 -5.22 4.88 -4.47
CA GLU A 86 -3.81 5.19 -4.18
C GLU A 86 -2.85 4.49 -5.15
N ILE A 87 -3.03 3.19 -5.37
CA ILE A 87 -2.23 2.42 -6.32
C ILE A 87 -2.48 2.87 -7.75
N CYS A 88 -3.72 3.15 -8.15
CA CYS A 88 -3.99 3.69 -9.48
C CYS A 88 -3.24 5.01 -9.70
N MET A 89 -3.21 5.90 -8.68
CA MET A 89 -2.44 7.14 -8.74
C MET A 89 -0.94 6.88 -8.86
N ARG A 90 -0.37 5.95 -8.07
CA ARG A 90 1.07 5.60 -8.17
C ARG A 90 1.41 4.98 -9.54
N VAL A 91 0.60 4.03 -10.01
CA VAL A 91 0.79 3.38 -11.32
C VAL A 91 0.68 4.40 -12.46
N TRP A 92 -0.25 5.36 -12.39
CA TRP A 92 -0.34 6.43 -13.38
C TRP A 92 0.83 7.42 -13.32
N ALA A 93 1.34 7.72 -12.13
CA ALA A 93 2.49 8.62 -11.96
C ALA A 93 3.81 7.99 -12.44
N TYR A 94 4.09 6.74 -12.07
CA TYR A 94 5.36 6.06 -12.37
C TYR A 94 5.33 5.24 -13.68
N ARG A 95 4.14 4.92 -14.22
CA ARG A 95 3.96 4.16 -15.46
C ARG A 95 4.86 2.91 -15.53
N LYS A 96 5.78 2.85 -16.50
CA LYS A 96 6.72 1.73 -16.68
C LYS A 96 7.82 1.68 -15.62
N GLN A 97 8.16 2.81 -15.00
CA GLN A 97 9.14 2.86 -13.91
C GLN A 97 8.58 2.30 -12.60
N PHE A 98 7.26 2.12 -12.48
CA PHE A 98 6.65 1.42 -11.34
C PHE A 98 7.15 -0.03 -11.24
N PHE A 99 7.26 -0.72 -12.38
CA PHE A 99 7.61 -2.15 -12.46
C PHE A 99 9.11 -2.43 -12.65
N VAL A 100 9.88 -1.45 -13.14
CA VAL A 100 11.31 -1.64 -13.50
C VAL A 100 12.23 -0.64 -12.79
N GLY A 101 11.68 0.28 -12.00
CA GLY A 101 12.46 1.25 -11.24
C GLY A 101 13.18 0.61 -10.03
N PRO A 102 14.16 1.30 -9.43
CA PRO A 102 14.91 0.79 -8.27
C PRO A 102 14.01 0.41 -7.08
N ASP A 103 12.85 1.06 -6.93
CA ASP A 103 11.88 0.82 -5.85
C ASP A 103 10.77 -0.18 -6.24
N TRP A 104 10.92 -0.93 -7.34
CA TRP A 104 9.91 -1.89 -7.82
C TRP A 104 9.48 -2.90 -6.75
N GLY A 105 10.39 -3.32 -5.87
CA GLY A 105 10.10 -4.27 -4.80
C GLY A 105 9.13 -3.71 -3.75
N TRP A 106 9.25 -2.42 -3.41
CA TRP A 106 8.34 -1.75 -2.48
C TRP A 106 6.96 -1.55 -3.12
N ASN A 107 6.94 -1.14 -4.39
CA ASN A 107 5.72 -1.03 -5.18
C ASN A 107 5.00 -2.38 -5.35
N ALA A 108 5.75 -3.49 -5.43
CA ALA A 108 5.19 -4.83 -5.50
C ALA A 108 4.54 -5.25 -4.18
N LEU A 109 5.12 -4.87 -3.03
CA LEU A 109 4.51 -5.09 -1.73
C LEU A 109 3.16 -4.38 -1.64
N ASP A 110 3.12 -3.10 -2.01
CA ASP A 110 1.89 -2.31 -2.08
C ASP A 110 0.82 -3.01 -2.97
N PHE A 111 1.22 -3.58 -4.11
CA PHE A 111 0.31 -4.33 -4.99
C PHE A 111 -0.22 -5.62 -4.36
N VAL A 112 0.63 -6.35 -3.64
CA VAL A 112 0.24 -7.56 -2.89
C VAL A 112 -0.78 -7.22 -1.81
N LEU A 113 -0.60 -6.11 -1.08
CA LEU A 113 -1.56 -5.65 -0.07
C LEU A 113 -2.95 -5.45 -0.68
N VAL A 114 -3.04 -4.78 -1.84
CA VAL A 114 -4.33 -4.56 -2.52
C VAL A 114 -4.95 -5.87 -2.97
N ILE A 115 -4.16 -6.78 -3.56
CA ILE A 115 -4.67 -8.10 -3.98
C ILE A 115 -5.22 -8.87 -2.78
N SER A 116 -4.49 -8.90 -1.66
CA SER A 116 -4.94 -9.60 -0.45
C SER A 116 -6.29 -9.07 0.03
N SER A 117 -6.47 -7.74 0.09
CA SER A 117 -7.74 -7.12 0.50
C SER A 117 -8.89 -7.40 -0.48
N VAL A 118 -8.63 -7.39 -1.79
CA VAL A 118 -9.64 -7.74 -2.81
C VAL A 118 -10.03 -9.22 -2.71
N VAL A 119 -9.05 -10.10 -2.49
CA VAL A 119 -9.28 -11.54 -2.33
C VAL A 119 -10.15 -11.82 -1.11
N GLU A 120 -9.87 -11.17 0.03
CA GLU A 120 -10.71 -11.27 1.23
C GLU A 120 -12.15 -10.84 0.97
N GLU A 121 -12.37 -9.71 0.29
CA GLU A 121 -13.72 -9.22 -0.07
C GLU A 121 -14.47 -10.24 -0.95
N ILE A 122 -13.79 -10.81 -1.95
CA ILE A 122 -14.36 -11.85 -2.81
C ILE A 122 -14.69 -13.12 -2.02
N PHE A 123 -13.83 -13.54 -1.09
CA PHE A 123 -14.08 -14.71 -0.25
C PHE A 123 -15.29 -14.49 0.67
N GLN A 124 -15.45 -13.29 1.24
CA GLN A 124 -16.61 -12.95 2.06
C GLN A 124 -17.90 -12.95 1.24
N ASP A 125 -17.91 -12.34 0.06
CA ASP A 125 -19.09 -12.33 -0.81
C ASP A 125 -19.45 -13.74 -1.31
N LEU A 126 -18.45 -14.58 -1.63
CA LEU A 126 -18.67 -15.97 -1.99
C LEU A 126 -19.30 -16.77 -0.83
N ARG A 127 -18.84 -16.55 0.40
CA ARG A 127 -19.40 -17.23 1.59
C ARG A 127 -20.88 -16.88 1.79
N LEU A 128 -21.24 -15.61 1.62
CA LEU A 128 -22.63 -15.16 1.74
C LEU A 128 -23.54 -15.70 0.63
N MET A 129 -23.01 -15.99 -0.56
CA MET A 129 -23.80 -16.56 -1.66
C MET A 129 -24.06 -18.08 -1.51
N VAL A 130 -23.22 -18.78 -0.74
CA VAL A 130 -23.27 -20.25 -0.58
C VAL A 130 -24.07 -20.67 0.67
N CYS A 131 -24.30 -19.76 1.62
CA CYS A 131 -25.14 -19.97 2.81
C CYS A 131 -26.60 -19.59 2.55
#